data_AF-A0A6A1CB17-F1
#
_entry.id   AF-A0A6A1CB17-F1
#
_cell.length_a   1.000
_cell.length_b   1.000
_cell.length_c   1.000
_cell.angle_alpha   90.00
_cell.angle_beta   90.00
_cell.angle_gamma   90.00
#
_symmetry.space_group_name_H-M   'P 1'
#
loop_
_entity.id
_entity.type
_entity.pdbx_description
1 polymer ?
#
loop_
_entity_poly.entity_id
_entity_poly.type
_entity_poly.pdbx_seq_one_letter_code
_entity_poly.pdbx_strand_id
1 'polypeptide(L)'
;MSHTIFLIIALVTTGIFLIQFVLSIFFGDIDADVDVDADISSVVSFKGLTHFGIGFGWYMYLVGNADIASYAIGILVGLFFVFAVWFLYKKAYQLQQVNRSEETDQLVGRECTIYFKQSDNKYTV
;
A
#
# COMPACT_ATOMS: atom_id res chain seq x y z
N MET A 1 7.36 -30.81 11.46
CA MET A 1 8.08 -30.36 10.25
C MET A 1 7.27 -29.39 9.37
N SER A 2 5.92 -29.50 9.28
CA SER A 2 5.06 -28.62 8.44
C SER A 2 5.04 -27.14 8.87
N HIS A 3 4.91 -26.86 10.18
CA HIS A 3 4.74 -25.49 10.71
C HIS A 3 5.94 -24.58 10.48
N THR A 4 7.15 -25.12 10.54
CA THR A 4 8.39 -24.36 10.38
C THR A 4 8.48 -23.75 8.99
N ILE A 5 7.98 -24.45 7.96
CA ILE A 5 7.95 -23.94 6.58
C ILE A 5 7.02 -22.73 6.48
N PHE A 6 5.82 -22.79 7.08
CA PHE A 6 4.90 -21.65 7.10
C PHE A 6 5.44 -20.46 7.89
N LEU A 7 6.15 -20.72 8.99
CA LEU A 7 6.84 -19.66 9.74
C LEU A 7 7.93 -18.99 8.90
N ILE A 8 8.74 -19.77 8.19
CA ILE A 8 9.77 -19.23 7.29
C ILE A 8 9.13 -18.36 6.21
N ILE A 9 8.05 -18.84 5.58
CA ILE A 9 7.31 -18.06 4.57
C ILE A 9 6.81 -16.75 5.18
N ALA A 10 6.16 -16.80 6.35
CA ALA A 10 5.62 -15.63 7.02
C ALA A 10 6.71 -14.60 7.39
N LEU A 11 7.84 -15.06 7.91
CA LEU A 11 8.96 -14.19 8.29
C LEU A 11 9.65 -13.58 7.07
N VAL A 12 9.88 -14.36 6.01
CA VAL A 12 10.53 -13.87 4.79
C VAL A 12 9.64 -12.82 4.11
N THR A 13 8.34 -13.09 3.97
CA THR A 13 7.41 -12.15 3.31
C THR A 13 7.21 -10.88 4.13
N THR A 14 7.11 -11.00 5.46
CA THR A 14 7.05 -9.85 6.37
C THR A 14 8.36 -9.06 6.34
N GLY A 15 9.52 -9.72 6.31
CA GLY A 15 10.83 -9.08 6.24
C GLY A 15 11.01 -8.28 4.95
N ILE A 16 10.64 -8.85 3.80
CA ILE A 16 10.65 -8.15 2.51
C ILE A 16 9.74 -6.92 2.55
N PHE A 17 8.52 -7.07 3.08
CA PHE A 17 7.58 -5.97 3.23
C PHE A 17 8.13 -4.84 4.13
N LEU A 18 8.75 -5.18 5.26
CA LEU A 18 9.33 -4.20 6.17
C LEU A 18 10.50 -3.43 5.53
N ILE A 19 11.38 -4.12 4.79
CA ILE A 19 12.47 -3.47 4.07
C ILE A 19 11.89 -2.50 3.02
N GLN A 20 10.92 -2.94 2.23
CA GLN A 20 10.23 -2.09 1.25
C GLN A 20 9.55 -0.88 1.91
N PHE A 21 8.91 -1.08 3.05
CA PHE A 21 8.26 -0.02 3.81
C PHE A 21 9.25 1.01 4.34
N VAL A 22 10.34 0.57 4.98
CA VAL A 22 11.39 1.47 5.49
C VAL A 22 12.04 2.26 4.36
N LEU A 23 12.40 1.60 3.26
CA LEU A 23 12.96 2.28 2.09
C LEU A 23 12.00 3.34 1.52
N SER A 24 10.70 3.04 1.45
CA SER A 24 9.69 3.99 0.97
C SER A 24 9.53 5.24 1.83
N ILE A 25 9.79 5.16 3.14
CA ILE A 25 9.71 6.30 4.06
C ILE A 25 10.93 7.21 3.94
N PHE A 26 12.14 6.62 3.92
CA PHE A 26 13.38 7.38 4.00
C PHE A 26 13.88 7.86 2.64
N PHE A 27 13.58 7.13 1.57
CA PHE A 27 14.03 7.42 0.23
C PHE A 27 12.85 7.58 -0.72
N GLY A 28 11.78 8.25 -0.30
CA GLY A 28 10.53 8.37 -1.05
C GLY A 28 10.63 8.92 -2.49
N ASP A 29 11.78 9.48 -2.88
CA ASP A 29 12.11 9.96 -4.24
C ASP A 29 13.13 9.06 -4.99
N ILE A 30 13.81 8.15 -4.28
CA ILE A 30 14.32 6.90 -4.86
C ILE A 30 13.15 5.94 -4.80
N ASP A 31 12.14 6.22 -5.61
CA ASP A 31 11.32 5.15 -6.10
C ASP A 31 10.57 4.37 -5.00
N ALA A 32 9.39 4.88 -4.63
CA ALA A 32 8.25 3.99 -4.35
C ALA A 32 7.98 2.97 -5.50
N ASP A 33 8.74 3.13 -6.58
CA ASP A 33 8.81 2.43 -7.82
C ASP A 33 10.26 2.03 -8.10
N VAL A 34 10.97 1.24 -7.26
CA VAL A 34 12.31 0.75 -7.69
C VAL A 34 12.07 0.11 -9.05
N ASP A 35 12.55 0.79 -10.08
CA ASP A 35 12.01 0.71 -11.44
C ASP A 35 11.86 -0.78 -11.81
N VAL A 36 10.67 -1.25 -12.16
CA VAL A 36 10.00 -0.90 -13.43
C VAL A 36 10.90 -1.22 -14.63
N ASP A 37 11.80 -2.20 -14.49
CA ASP A 37 12.40 -2.92 -15.63
C ASP A 37 12.22 -4.44 -15.49
N ALA A 38 10.96 -4.87 -15.50
CA ALA A 38 10.50 -6.16 -16.06
C ALA A 38 8.98 -6.27 -15.88
N ASP A 39 8.24 -5.75 -16.85
CA ASP A 39 6.84 -6.05 -17.15
C ASP A 39 5.80 -5.70 -16.07
N ILE A 40 4.76 -5.00 -16.49
CA ILE A 40 3.53 -4.71 -15.72
C ILE A 40 2.84 -6.00 -15.18
N SER A 41 3.26 -7.17 -15.66
CA SER A 41 3.00 -8.51 -15.09
C SER A 41 3.60 -8.73 -13.68
N SER A 42 4.77 -8.15 -13.40
CA SER A 42 5.54 -8.29 -12.16
C SER A 42 4.94 -7.54 -10.97
N VAL A 43 4.30 -6.39 -11.19
CA VAL A 43 3.69 -5.56 -10.13
C VAL A 43 2.48 -6.26 -9.50
N VAL A 44 1.71 -7.00 -10.29
CA VAL A 44 0.60 -7.84 -9.80
C VAL A 44 1.12 -9.14 -9.16
N SER A 45 2.29 -9.64 -9.59
CA SER A 45 2.86 -10.90 -9.12
C SER A 45 3.66 -10.76 -7.82
N PHE A 46 4.66 -9.89 -7.74
CA PHE A 46 5.61 -9.89 -6.61
C PHE A 46 5.08 -9.14 -5.38
N LYS A 47 4.54 -7.93 -5.55
CA LYS A 47 3.89 -7.19 -4.43
C LYS A 47 2.62 -7.91 -3.98
N GLY A 48 1.83 -8.48 -4.89
CA GLY A 48 0.67 -9.31 -4.51
C GLY A 48 1.07 -10.56 -3.73
N LEU A 49 2.13 -11.25 -4.16
CA LEU A 49 2.61 -12.47 -3.52
C LEU A 49 3.20 -12.24 -2.12
N THR A 50 3.89 -11.12 -1.87
CA THR A 50 4.39 -10.82 -0.52
C THR A 50 3.25 -10.62 0.46
N HIS A 51 2.24 -9.82 0.11
CA HIS A 51 1.05 -9.61 0.95
C HIS A 51 0.22 -10.88 1.11
N PHE A 52 0.07 -11.67 0.05
CA PHE A 52 -0.56 -12.98 0.11
C PHE A 52 0.19 -13.90 1.09
N GLY A 53 1.51 -13.97 0.95
CA GLY A 53 2.36 -14.82 1.78
C GLY A 53 2.44 -14.37 3.24
N ILE A 54 2.24 -13.09 3.54
CA ILE A 54 2.04 -12.60 4.91
C ILE A 54 0.75 -13.20 5.48
N GLY A 55 -0.40 -12.97 4.82
CA GLY A 55 -1.68 -13.46 5.31
C GLY A 55 -1.75 -14.99 5.40
N PHE A 56 -1.36 -15.68 4.32
CA PHE A 56 -1.34 -17.14 4.21
C PHE A 56 -0.35 -17.76 5.21
N GLY A 57 0.90 -17.27 5.23
CA GLY A 57 1.97 -17.83 6.06
C GLY A 57 1.67 -17.71 7.56
N TRP A 58 1.22 -16.53 8.01
CA TRP A 58 0.84 -16.34 9.41
C TRP A 58 -0.37 -17.17 9.79
N TYR A 59 -1.40 -17.25 8.94
CA TYR A 59 -2.56 -18.09 9.20
C TYR A 59 -2.18 -19.57 9.35
N MET A 60 -1.45 -20.12 8.37
CA MET A 60 -1.05 -21.53 8.38
C MET A 60 -0.12 -21.86 9.55
N TYR A 61 0.76 -20.92 9.94
CA TYR A 61 1.60 -21.08 11.12
C TYR A 61 0.77 -21.15 12.41
N LEU A 62 -0.19 -20.22 12.58
CA LEU A 62 -1.01 -20.11 13.79
C LEU A 62 -2.01 -21.25 13.94
N VAL A 63 -2.69 -21.63 12.85
CA VAL A 63 -3.69 -22.71 12.89
C VAL A 63 -3.03 -24.05 13.17
N GLY A 64 -1.79 -24.19 12.68
CA GLY A 64 -0.96 -25.35 12.95
C GLY A 64 -1.53 -26.68 12.47
N ASN A 65 -2.43 -26.63 11.49
CA ASN A 65 -3.01 -27.79 10.85
C ASN A 65 -2.86 -27.61 9.34
N ALA A 66 -2.50 -28.69 8.65
CA ALA A 66 -2.26 -28.72 7.21
C ALA A 66 -3.28 -29.63 6.52
N ASP A 67 -4.54 -29.60 6.97
CA ASP A 67 -5.65 -30.20 6.26
C ASP A 67 -6.14 -29.30 5.11
N ILE A 68 -6.93 -29.88 4.21
CA ILE A 68 -7.44 -29.19 3.01
C ILE A 68 -8.27 -27.96 3.39
N ALA A 69 -9.03 -28.04 4.49
CA ALA A 69 -9.83 -26.92 4.98
C ALA A 69 -8.95 -25.76 5.44
N SER A 70 -7.87 -26.04 6.19
CA SER A 70 -6.91 -25.04 6.65
C SER A 70 -6.20 -24.37 5.48
N TYR A 71 -5.79 -25.12 4.46
CA TYR A 71 -5.24 -24.52 3.24
C TYR A 71 -6.24 -23.63 2.51
N ALA A 72 -7.51 -24.05 2.39
CA ALA A 72 -8.54 -23.25 1.75
C ALA A 72 -8.76 -21.93 2.50
N ILE A 73 -8.88 -21.97 3.83
CA ILE A 73 -9.03 -20.77 4.65
C ILE A 73 -7.75 -19.91 4.58
N GLY A 74 -6.57 -20.52 4.64
CA GLY A 74 -5.30 -19.80 4.49
C GLY A 74 -5.20 -19.05 3.17
N ILE A 75 -5.64 -19.66 2.05
CA ILE A 75 -5.68 -19.00 0.74
C ILE A 75 -6.66 -17.83 0.78
N LEU A 76 -7.86 -18.01 1.36
CA LEU A 76 -8.83 -16.93 1.50
C LEU A 76 -8.28 -15.77 2.35
N VAL A 77 -7.59 -16.06 3.44
CA VAL A 77 -6.93 -15.06 4.30
C VAL A 77 -5.82 -14.33 3.54
N GLY A 78 -4.99 -15.06 2.80
CA GLY A 78 -3.96 -14.46 1.95
C GLY A 78 -4.54 -13.52 0.89
N LEU A 79 -5.58 -13.95 0.18
CA LEU A 79 -6.26 -13.14 -0.84
C LEU A 79 -6.95 -11.91 -0.23
N PHE A 80 -7.58 -12.07 0.93
CA PHE A 80 -8.16 -10.95 1.67
C PHE A 80 -7.09 -9.91 2.02
N PHE A 81 -5.90 -10.34 2.43
CA PHE A 81 -4.81 -9.43 2.76
C PHE A 81 -4.32 -8.63 1.54
N VAL A 82 -4.19 -9.28 0.38
CA VAL A 82 -3.88 -8.60 -0.90
C VAL A 82 -4.94 -7.54 -1.21
N PHE A 83 -6.22 -7.90 -1.11
CA PHE A 83 -7.31 -6.97 -1.40
C PHE A 83 -7.38 -5.81 -0.40
N ALA A 84 -7.19 -6.08 0.89
CA ALA A 84 -7.19 -5.08 1.95
C ALA A 84 -6.08 -4.04 1.72
N VAL A 85 -4.86 -4.49 1.43
CA VAL A 85 -3.74 -3.59 1.17
C VAL A 85 -3.94 -2.80 -0.13
N TRP A 86 -4.40 -3.44 -1.21
CA TRP A 86 -4.76 -2.74 -2.44
C TRP A 86 -5.82 -1.66 -2.20
N PHE A 87 -6.84 -1.96 -1.39
CA PHE A 87 -7.88 -0.99 -1.02
C PHE A 87 -7.31 0.18 -0.23
N LEU A 88 -6.41 -0.09 0.73
CA LEU A 88 -5.71 0.95 1.49
C LEU A 88 -4.86 1.84 0.59
N TYR A 89 -4.11 1.26 -0.36
CA TYR A 89 -3.35 2.02 -1.35
C TYR A 89 -4.26 2.95 -2.17
N LYS A 90 -5.39 2.43 -2.66
CA LYS A 90 -6.35 3.22 -3.43
C LYS A 90 -6.90 4.40 -2.62
N LYS A 91 -7.21 4.17 -1.33
CA LYS A 91 -7.70 5.24 -0.44
C LYS A 91 -6.62 6.26 -0.10
N ALA A 92 -5.39 5.83 0.16
CA ALA A 92 -4.26 6.73 0.39
C ALA A 92 -3.99 7.61 -0.83
N TYR A 93 -4.02 7.03 -2.04
CA TYR A 93 -3.83 7.77 -3.30
C TYR A 93 -4.95 8.80 -3.53
N GLN A 94 -6.21 8.43 -3.25
CA GLN A 94 -7.32 9.38 -3.30
C GLN A 94 -7.12 10.58 -2.36
N LEU A 95 -6.56 10.37 -1.16
CA LEU A 95 -6.27 11.44 -0.21
C LEU A 95 -5.11 12.33 -0.68
N GLN A 96 -4.09 11.76 -1.32
CA GLN A 96 -2.96 12.51 -1.88
C GLN A 96 -3.38 13.39 -3.08
N GLN A 97 -4.36 12.96 -3.88
CA GLN A 97 -4.82 13.72 -5.04
C GLN A 97 -5.61 15.00 -4.70
N VAL A 98 -6.17 15.13 -3.49
CA VAL A 98 -6.92 16.33 -3.07
C VAL A 98 -6.00 17.54 -2.85
N ASN A 99 -4.69 17.32 -2.77
CA ASN A 99 -3.70 18.35 -2.46
C ASN A 99 -2.69 18.56 -3.61
N ARG A 100 -3.14 18.49 -4.87
CA ARG A 100 -2.31 18.96 -5.98
C ARG A 100 -2.24 20.49 -5.93
N SER A 101 -1.02 21.03 -5.83
CA SER A 101 -0.75 22.40 -6.25
C SER A 101 -1.01 22.48 -7.76
N GLU A 102 -1.98 23.28 -8.17
CA GLU A 102 -2.17 23.61 -9.59
C GLU A 102 -0.91 24.33 -10.11
N GLU A 103 -0.46 24.02 -11.32
CA GLU A 103 0.64 24.78 -11.92
C GLU A 103 0.22 26.23 -12.15
N THR A 104 1.11 27.17 -11.84
CA THR A 104 0.85 28.61 -11.93
C THR A 104 0.33 29.04 -13.30
N ASP A 105 0.78 28.36 -14.36
CA ASP A 105 0.41 28.62 -15.74
C ASP A 105 -1.07 28.29 -16.02
N GLN A 106 -1.63 27.31 -15.30
CA GLN A 106 -3.04 26.92 -15.37
C GLN A 106 -3.94 27.86 -14.55
N LEU A 107 -3.36 28.71 -13.70
CA LEU A 107 -4.06 29.74 -12.93
C LEU A 107 -4.22 31.04 -13.72
N VAL A 108 -3.45 31.24 -14.80
CA VAL A 108 -3.50 32.46 -15.61
C VAL A 108 -4.83 32.56 -16.38
N GLY A 109 -5.56 33.66 -16.17
CA GLY A 109 -6.83 33.93 -16.87
C GLY A 109 -8.09 33.39 -16.19
N ARG A 110 -7.96 32.74 -15.02
CA ARG A 110 -9.11 32.36 -14.17
C ARG A 110 -9.51 33.51 -13.25
N GLU A 111 -10.82 33.68 -13.05
CA GLU A 111 -11.32 34.59 -12.02
C GLU A 111 -11.02 34.03 -10.63
N CYS A 112 -10.45 34.86 -9.76
CA CYS A 112 -10.17 34.49 -8.38
C CYS A 112 -10.86 35.47 -7.41
N THR A 113 -11.36 34.94 -6.30
CA THR A 113 -11.94 35.73 -5.22
C THR A 113 -10.89 35.92 -4.14
N ILE A 114 -10.46 37.17 -3.92
CA ILE A 114 -9.48 37.51 -2.90
C ILE A 114 -10.21 37.78 -1.60
N TYR A 115 -9.88 37.04 -0.54
CA TYR A 115 -10.44 37.27 0.78
C TYR A 115 -9.49 38.09 1.64
N PHE A 116 -9.93 39.26 2.09
CA PHE A 116 -9.18 40.07 3.04
C PHE A 116 -9.55 39.65 4.47
N LYS A 117 -8.55 39.21 5.23
CA LYS A 117 -8.72 38.88 6.65
C LYS A 117 -8.82 40.16 7.48
N GLN A 118 -9.97 40.40 8.10
CA GLN A 118 -10.14 41.43 9.14
C GLN A 118 -9.68 40.90 10.51
N SER A 119 -9.39 41.82 11.44
CA SER A 119 -9.33 41.49 12.86
C SER A 119 -10.66 40.87 13.29
N ASP A 120 -10.60 39.70 13.94
CA ASP A 120 -11.73 38.82 14.35
C ASP A 120 -12.12 37.66 13.42
N ASN A 121 -11.20 37.14 12.59
CA ASN A 121 -11.47 35.95 11.73
C ASN A 121 -12.65 36.14 10.76
N LYS A 122 -13.03 37.39 10.49
CA LYS A 122 -13.99 37.74 9.44
C LYS A 122 -13.23 37.94 8.14
N TYR A 123 -13.78 37.42 7.06
CA TYR A 123 -13.23 37.55 5.72
C TYR A 123 -14.21 38.35 4.86
N THR A 124 -13.74 39.39 4.20
CA THR A 124 -14.51 40.14 3.21
C THR A 124 -13.99 39.83 1.82
N VAL A 125 -14.91 39.65 0.87
CA VAL A 125 -14.63 39.55 -0.57
C VAL A 125 -14.30 40.93 -1.12
#